data_AF-A0A2S7FBH8-F1
#
_entry.id   AF-A0A2S7FBH8-F1
#
_cell.length_a   1.000
_cell.length_b   1.000
_cell.length_c   1.000
_cell.angle_alpha   90.00
_cell.angle_beta   90.00
_cell.angle_gamma   90.00
#
_symmetry.space_group_name_H-M   'P 1'
#
loop_
_entity.id
_entity.type
_entity.pdbx_description
1 polymer ?
#
loop_
_entity_poly.entity_id
_entity_poly.type
_entity_poly.pdbx_seq_one_letter_code
_entity_poly.pdbx_strand_id
1 'polypeptide(L)'
;MCTNQIQLPSILRGRNIFTKVIPTVCNLKNMLDKLEKHNFEIEKLRQWEKRSYKEYKIEKIINLLIESPKLDWSNIIRSHILTLNGDEIGASVIDIYIVAYAAYSYGTGRDNMFRLIKEKHISEKVNSSNAIYCVGKGDGIFLGLLNKDGTVKDKEFFKNWIENTSADSIENIYLS
;
A
#
# COMPACT_ATOMS: atom_id res chain seq x y z
N MET A 1 12.06 -0.90 29.80
CA MET A 1 11.97 -1.59 28.49
C MET A 1 11.70 -0.53 27.44
N CYS A 2 12.72 -0.08 26.71
CA CYS A 2 12.51 0.85 25.59
C CYS A 2 11.99 0.05 24.40
N THR A 3 10.69 0.10 24.15
CA THR A 3 10.12 -0.45 22.93
C THR A 3 10.63 0.39 21.77
N ASN A 4 11.58 -0.14 20.98
CA ASN A 4 11.93 0.37 19.66
C ASN A 4 10.72 0.22 18.72
N GLN A 5 9.69 1.04 18.96
CA GLN A 5 8.55 1.20 18.06
C GLN A 5 8.98 2.15 16.96
N ILE A 6 8.77 1.71 15.72
CA ILE A 6 8.84 2.61 14.56
C ILE A 6 7.85 3.75 14.79
N GLN A 7 8.34 4.99 14.61
CA GLN A 7 7.50 6.16 14.58
C GLN A 7 7.09 6.41 13.12
N LEU A 8 5.81 6.22 12.81
CA LEU A 8 5.27 6.45 11.47
C LEU A 8 4.91 7.94 11.33
N PRO A 9 5.61 8.74 10.50
CA PRO A 9 5.23 10.12 10.25
C PRO A 9 3.94 10.22 9.44
N SER A 10 3.21 11.34 9.60
CA SER A 10 2.05 11.70 8.77
C SER A 10 2.45 12.27 7.40
N ILE A 11 3.71 12.64 7.22
CA ILE A 11 4.31 13.04 5.95
C ILE A 11 5.20 11.90 5.49
N LEU A 12 4.75 11.17 4.46
CA LEU A 12 5.47 10.08 3.84
C LEU A 12 5.98 10.55 2.49
N ARG A 13 7.31 10.70 2.35
CA ARG A 13 7.97 11.12 1.09
C ARG A 13 7.35 12.39 0.46
N GLY A 14 7.07 13.39 1.29
CA GLY A 14 6.45 14.66 0.88
C GLY A 14 4.93 14.63 0.72
N ARG A 15 4.28 13.47 0.88
CA ARG A 15 2.81 13.35 0.87
C ARG A 15 2.25 13.30 2.28
N ASN A 16 1.22 14.11 2.55
CA ASN A 16 0.38 13.93 3.72
C ASN A 16 -0.54 12.71 3.53
N ILE A 17 -0.39 11.71 4.41
CA ILE A 17 -1.11 10.42 4.31
C ILE A 17 -2.63 10.56 4.49
N PHE A 18 -3.10 11.66 5.07
CA PHE A 18 -4.54 11.91 5.28
C PHE A 18 -5.19 12.66 4.11
N THR A 19 -4.43 12.99 3.06
CA THR A 19 -4.96 13.70 1.89
C THR A 19 -5.12 12.77 0.68
N LYS A 20 -6.12 13.06 -0.15
CA LYS A 20 -6.43 12.29 -1.38
C LYS A 20 -6.59 10.78 -1.11
N VAL A 21 -7.18 10.44 0.03
CA VAL A 21 -7.54 9.07 0.39
C VAL A 21 -8.95 8.81 -0.14
N ILE A 22 -9.07 7.87 -1.08
CA ILE A 22 -10.35 7.57 -1.74
C ILE A 22 -10.74 6.15 -1.34
N PRO A 23 -11.90 5.95 -0.68
CA PRO A 23 -12.37 4.62 -0.35
C PRO A 23 -12.60 3.80 -1.62
N THR A 24 -11.89 2.68 -1.73
CA THR A 24 -12.11 1.67 -2.78
C THR A 24 -12.31 0.31 -2.12
N VAL A 25 -12.94 -0.63 -2.83
CA VAL A 25 -13.21 -1.99 -2.31
C VAL A 25 -12.44 -3.07 -3.08
N CYS A 26 -11.61 -2.67 -4.06
CA CYS A 26 -10.80 -3.59 -4.84
C CYS A 26 -9.38 -3.64 -4.27
N ASN A 27 -9.00 -4.79 -3.73
CA ASN A 27 -7.66 -5.03 -3.20
C ASN A 27 -6.68 -5.45 -4.32
N LEU A 28 -5.38 -5.30 -4.06
CA LEU A 28 -4.29 -5.59 -4.98
C LEU A 28 -4.34 -7.04 -5.49
N LYS A 29 -4.52 -8.00 -4.59
CA LYS A 29 -4.55 -9.43 -4.94
C LYS A 29 -5.63 -9.73 -5.97
N ASN A 30 -6.84 -9.20 -5.78
CA ASN A 30 -7.95 -9.40 -6.70
C ASN A 30 -7.65 -8.77 -8.07
N MET A 31 -7.06 -7.58 -8.11
CA MET A 31 -6.67 -6.93 -9.36
C MET A 31 -5.62 -7.75 -10.12
N LEU A 32 -4.59 -8.26 -9.44
CA LEU A 32 -3.55 -9.12 -10.03
C LEU A 32 -4.12 -10.45 -10.54
N ASP A 33 -4.98 -11.12 -9.76
CA ASP A 33 -5.66 -12.36 -10.16
C ASP A 33 -6.53 -12.13 -11.43
N LYS A 34 -7.10 -10.93 -11.58
CA LYS A 34 -7.89 -10.56 -12.77
C LYS A 34 -7.03 -10.21 -13.98
N LEU A 35 -5.92 -9.51 -13.78
CA LEU A 35 -4.93 -9.28 -14.83
C LEU A 35 -4.46 -10.61 -15.41
N GLU A 36 -4.01 -11.54 -14.56
CA GLU A 36 -3.55 -12.86 -14.98
C GLU A 36 -4.63 -13.61 -15.76
N LYS A 37 -5.85 -13.66 -15.23
CA LYS A 37 -7.00 -14.31 -15.88
C LYS A 37 -7.29 -13.74 -17.28
N HIS A 38 -6.98 -12.47 -17.50
CA HIS A 38 -7.18 -11.78 -18.76
C HIS A 38 -5.89 -11.66 -19.59
N ASN A 39 -4.88 -12.51 -19.33
CA ASN A 39 -3.60 -12.49 -20.04
C ASN A 39 -2.96 -11.09 -20.06
N PHE A 40 -3.08 -10.37 -18.95
CA PHE A 40 -2.58 -9.01 -18.75
C PHE A 40 -3.19 -7.95 -19.69
N GLU A 41 -4.33 -8.24 -20.33
CA GLU A 41 -5.06 -7.28 -21.13
C GLU A 41 -5.84 -6.30 -20.23
N ILE A 42 -5.25 -5.13 -19.99
CA ILE A 42 -5.77 -4.08 -19.09
C ILE A 42 -7.20 -3.67 -19.47
N GLU A 43 -7.54 -3.65 -20.76
CA GLU A 43 -8.86 -3.24 -21.22
C GLU A 43 -9.99 -4.15 -20.74
N LYS A 44 -9.69 -5.42 -20.44
CA LYS A 44 -10.64 -6.40 -19.90
C LYS A 44 -10.90 -6.24 -18.40
N LEU A 45 -10.11 -5.43 -17.70
CA LEU A 45 -10.35 -5.11 -16.30
C LEU A 45 -11.61 -4.24 -16.13
N ARG A 46 -12.33 -4.48 -15.04
CA ARG A 46 -13.43 -3.61 -14.61
C ARG A 46 -12.89 -2.28 -14.11
N GLN A 47 -13.74 -1.25 -14.08
CA GLN A 47 -13.31 0.11 -13.73
C GLN A 47 -12.64 0.21 -12.35
N TRP A 48 -13.10 -0.55 -11.35
CA TRP A 48 -12.50 -0.57 -10.01
C TRP A 48 -11.18 -1.35 -9.96
N GLU A 49 -10.99 -2.37 -10.79
CA GLU A 49 -9.72 -3.08 -10.95
C GLU A 49 -8.70 -2.17 -11.65
N LYS A 50 -9.12 -1.46 -12.72
CA LYS A 50 -8.31 -0.42 -13.38
C LYS A 50 -7.88 0.69 -12.41
N ARG A 51 -8.68 0.99 -11.39
CA ARG A 51 -8.31 1.95 -10.35
C ARG A 51 -7.16 1.41 -9.47
N SER A 52 -7.30 0.20 -8.94
CA SER A 52 -6.24 -0.45 -8.16
C SER A 52 -4.95 -0.57 -8.98
N TYR A 53 -5.04 -0.99 -10.24
CA TYR A 53 -3.93 -1.02 -11.20
C TYR A 53 -3.15 0.32 -11.25
N LYS A 54 -3.88 1.44 -11.44
CA LYS A 54 -3.30 2.78 -11.55
C LYS A 54 -2.74 3.31 -10.23
N GLU A 55 -3.34 2.93 -9.11
CA GLU A 55 -2.91 3.36 -7.79
C GLU A 55 -1.59 2.70 -7.38
N TYR A 56 -1.38 1.45 -7.79
CA TYR A 56 -0.12 0.73 -7.62
C TYR A 56 0.90 0.98 -8.74
N LYS A 57 0.58 1.81 -9.73
CA LYS A 57 1.44 2.11 -10.89
C LYS A 57 1.93 0.85 -11.61
N ILE A 58 1.06 -0.17 -11.69
CA ILE A 58 1.41 -1.49 -12.23
C ILE A 58 1.93 -1.40 -13.67
N GLU A 59 1.52 -0.39 -14.44
CA GLU A 59 2.07 -0.13 -15.78
C GLU A 59 3.59 -0.02 -15.81
N LYS A 60 4.23 0.45 -14.73
CA LYS A 60 5.68 0.60 -14.65
C LYS A 60 6.41 -0.73 -14.45
N ILE A 61 5.70 -1.76 -13.99
CA ILE A 61 6.28 -3.08 -13.65
C ILE A 61 5.57 -4.24 -14.36
N ILE A 62 4.67 -3.96 -15.30
CA ILE A 62 3.80 -4.98 -15.92
C ILE A 62 4.61 -6.07 -16.62
N ASN A 63 5.66 -5.70 -17.36
CA ASN A 63 6.53 -6.65 -18.06
C ASN A 63 7.25 -7.57 -17.06
N LEU A 64 7.76 -6.99 -15.97
CA LEU A 64 8.41 -7.76 -14.91
C LEU A 64 7.45 -8.76 -14.25
N LEU A 65 6.18 -8.40 -14.07
CA LEU A 65 5.16 -9.32 -13.56
C LEU A 65 4.83 -10.45 -14.56
N ILE A 66 4.77 -10.14 -15.86
CA ILE A 66 4.51 -11.12 -16.93
C ILE A 66 5.64 -12.15 -17.02
N GLU A 67 6.88 -11.69 -16.91
CA GLU A 67 8.08 -12.52 -17.05
C GLU A 67 8.44 -13.31 -15.78
N SER A 68 7.84 -12.96 -14.65
CA SER A 68 8.16 -13.56 -13.35
C SER A 68 7.11 -14.58 -12.89
N PRO A 69 7.53 -15.64 -12.19
CA PRO A 69 6.60 -16.52 -11.48
C PRO A 69 5.70 -15.75 -10.51
N LYS A 70 4.42 -16.16 -10.43
CA LYS A 70 3.42 -15.51 -9.56
C LYS A 70 3.85 -15.44 -8.08
N LEU A 71 4.67 -16.38 -7.61
CA LEU A 71 5.19 -16.39 -6.24
C LEU A 71 6.10 -15.18 -5.94
N ASP A 72 6.72 -14.59 -6.95
CA ASP A 72 7.66 -13.46 -6.82
C ASP A 72 6.96 -12.10 -6.89
N TRP A 73 5.69 -12.04 -7.32
CA TRP A 73 4.97 -10.78 -7.54
C TRP A 73 4.88 -9.91 -6.28
N SER A 74 4.70 -10.53 -5.12
CA SER A 74 4.68 -9.80 -3.84
C SER A 74 5.98 -9.04 -3.62
N ASN A 75 7.13 -9.69 -3.86
CA ASN A 75 8.46 -9.06 -3.71
C ASN A 75 8.69 -7.97 -4.75
N ILE A 76 8.31 -8.21 -6.00
CA ILE A 76 8.41 -7.21 -7.08
C ILE A 76 7.62 -5.95 -6.73
N ILE A 77 6.37 -6.10 -6.28
CA ILE A 77 5.50 -4.98 -5.94
C ILE A 77 6.00 -4.24 -4.70
N ARG A 78 6.52 -4.96 -3.69
CA ARG A 78 7.14 -4.32 -2.52
C ARG A 78 8.31 -3.44 -2.95
N SER A 79 9.25 -3.98 -3.73
CA SER A 79 10.37 -3.20 -4.25
C SER A 79 9.89 -2.00 -5.06
N HIS A 80 8.87 -2.18 -5.91
CA HIS A 80 8.26 -1.11 -6.67
C HIS A 80 7.66 0.01 -5.81
N ILE A 81 6.92 -0.32 -4.75
CA ILE A 81 6.36 0.70 -3.84
C ILE A 81 7.46 1.57 -3.25
N LEU A 82 8.61 0.98 -2.92
CA LEU A 82 9.77 1.70 -2.43
C LEU A 82 10.43 2.59 -3.51
N THR A 83 10.12 2.44 -4.79
CA THR A 83 10.62 3.35 -5.84
C THR A 83 9.69 4.54 -6.09
N LEU A 84 8.49 4.56 -5.50
CA LEU A 84 7.51 5.62 -5.75
C LEU A 84 7.77 6.86 -4.90
N ASN A 85 7.65 8.04 -5.52
CA ASN A 85 7.61 9.31 -4.81
C ASN A 85 6.23 9.56 -4.20
N GLY A 86 6.13 10.46 -3.21
CA GLY A 86 4.91 10.67 -2.44
C GLY A 86 3.68 11.02 -3.29
N ASP A 87 3.85 11.78 -4.36
CA ASP A 87 2.80 12.15 -5.32
C ASP A 87 2.36 10.98 -6.21
N GLU A 88 3.22 9.98 -6.39
CA GLU A 88 2.95 8.77 -7.19
C GLU A 88 2.25 7.66 -6.39
N ILE A 89 2.40 7.65 -5.05
CA ILE A 89 1.77 6.66 -4.17
C ILE A 89 0.24 6.77 -4.30
N GLY A 90 -0.44 5.77 -4.85
CA GLY A 90 -1.89 5.78 -4.97
C GLY A 90 -2.64 5.62 -3.65
N ALA A 91 -3.96 5.85 -3.68
CA ALA A 91 -4.81 5.74 -2.49
C ALA A 91 -4.78 4.33 -1.88
N SER A 92 -4.99 3.26 -2.67
CA SER A 92 -4.94 1.88 -2.12
C SER A 92 -3.57 1.52 -1.53
N VAL A 93 -2.48 2.08 -2.07
CA VAL A 93 -1.13 1.86 -1.54
C VAL A 93 -0.98 2.55 -0.18
N ILE A 94 -1.43 3.81 -0.07
CA ILE A 94 -1.32 4.56 1.19
C ILE A 94 -2.22 3.98 2.29
N ASP A 95 -3.31 3.30 1.95
CA ASP A 95 -4.21 2.66 2.91
C ASP A 95 -3.46 1.64 3.78
N ILE A 96 -2.44 0.94 3.24
CA ILE A 96 -1.57 0.04 4.01
C ILE A 96 -0.87 0.82 5.14
N TYR A 97 -0.31 1.97 4.79
CA TYR A 97 0.41 2.82 5.72
C TYR A 97 -0.54 3.43 6.76
N ILE A 98 -1.75 3.85 6.36
CA ILE A 98 -2.76 4.39 7.29
C ILE A 98 -3.19 3.32 8.30
N VAL A 99 -3.34 2.05 7.89
CA VAL A 99 -3.66 0.95 8.83
C VAL A 99 -2.54 0.75 9.85
N ALA A 100 -1.28 0.75 9.40
CA ALA A 100 -0.13 0.68 10.31
C ALA A 100 -0.08 1.88 11.27
N TYR A 101 -0.31 3.08 10.74
CA TYR A 101 -0.36 4.33 11.51
C TYR A 101 -1.45 4.27 12.58
N ALA A 102 -2.65 3.84 12.23
CA ALA A 102 -3.76 3.66 13.17
C ALA A 102 -3.37 2.67 14.28
N ALA A 103 -2.80 1.52 13.92
CA ALA A 103 -2.37 0.51 14.89
C ALA A 103 -1.36 1.06 15.91
N TYR A 104 -0.44 1.92 15.47
CA TYR A 104 0.59 2.50 16.33
C TYR A 104 0.13 3.72 17.14
N SER A 105 -0.75 4.55 16.58
CA SER A 105 -1.17 5.81 17.21
C SER A 105 -2.47 5.70 18.01
N TYR A 106 -3.33 4.76 17.65
CA TYR A 106 -4.68 4.59 18.23
C TYR A 106 -4.94 3.18 18.77
N GLY A 107 -4.16 2.19 18.33
CA GLY A 107 -4.38 0.77 18.62
C GLY A 107 -4.99 0.03 17.43
N THR A 108 -5.04 -1.30 17.52
CA THR A 108 -5.50 -2.16 16.42
C THR A 108 -7.02 -2.18 16.28
N GLY A 109 -7.51 -2.69 15.15
CA GLY A 109 -8.94 -2.90 14.91
C GLY A 109 -9.66 -1.76 14.19
N ARG A 110 -10.92 -2.05 13.80
CA ARG A 110 -11.73 -1.15 12.96
C ARG A 110 -12.15 0.12 13.69
N ASP A 111 -12.46 0.05 14.98
CA ASP A 111 -12.96 1.21 15.73
C ASP A 111 -11.89 2.28 15.89
N ASN A 112 -10.64 1.87 16.16
CA ASN A 112 -9.49 2.77 16.22
C ASN A 112 -9.16 3.37 14.84
N MET A 113 -9.31 2.59 13.77
CA MET A 113 -9.22 3.13 12.41
C MET A 113 -10.31 4.16 12.14
N PHE A 114 -11.56 3.89 12.50
CA PHE A 114 -12.66 4.84 12.33
C PHE A 114 -12.42 6.13 13.10
N ARG A 115 -11.92 6.03 14.33
CA ARG A 115 -11.50 7.17 15.14
C ARG A 115 -10.43 8.01 14.43
N LEU A 116 -9.37 7.40 13.91
CA LEU A 116 -8.34 8.10 13.13
C LEU A 116 -8.96 8.81 11.91
N ILE A 117 -9.75 8.09 11.10
CA ILE A 117 -10.34 8.60 9.85
C ILE A 117 -11.22 9.83 10.12
N LYS A 118 -11.97 9.82 11.23
CA LYS A 118 -12.81 10.94 11.67
C LYS A 118 -11.97 12.11 12.20
N GLU A 119 -11.06 11.85 13.14
CA GLU A 119 -10.22 12.89 13.77
C GLU A 119 -9.31 13.60 12.77
N LYS A 120 -8.88 12.91 11.69
CA LYS A 120 -8.07 13.50 10.62
C LYS A 120 -8.90 14.03 9.44
N HIS A 121 -10.22 14.08 9.57
CA HIS A 121 -11.15 14.60 8.58
C HIS A 121 -11.02 13.95 7.18
N ILE A 122 -10.66 12.66 7.13
CA ILE A 122 -10.62 11.89 5.87
C ILE A 122 -12.05 11.56 5.43
N SER A 123 -12.89 11.12 6.38
CA SER A 123 -14.31 10.87 6.13
C SER A 123 -15.11 10.77 7.42
N GLU A 124 -16.35 11.25 7.40
CA GLU A 124 -17.31 11.05 8.48
C GLU A 124 -18.09 9.72 8.32
N LYS A 125 -17.96 9.03 7.18
CA LYS A 125 -18.76 7.84 6.86
C LYS A 125 -18.04 6.57 7.31
N VAL A 126 -18.71 5.78 8.15
CA VAL A 126 -18.23 4.46 8.61
C VAL A 126 -17.86 3.54 7.45
N ASN A 127 -18.68 3.51 6.39
CA ASN A 127 -18.40 2.67 5.21
C ASN A 127 -17.11 3.05 4.48
N SER A 128 -16.79 4.35 4.43
CA SER A 128 -15.53 4.82 3.86
C SER A 128 -14.33 4.32 4.68
N SER A 129 -14.41 4.44 6.01
CA SER A 129 -13.36 3.94 6.91
C SER A 129 -13.19 2.42 6.80
N ASN A 130 -14.30 1.68 6.73
CA ASN A 130 -14.27 0.23 6.55
C ASN A 130 -13.61 -0.18 5.24
N ALA A 131 -13.88 0.53 4.15
CA ALA A 131 -13.27 0.26 2.85
C ALA A 131 -11.74 0.47 2.90
N ILE A 132 -11.30 1.62 3.41
CA ILE A 132 -9.86 1.94 3.62
C ILE A 132 -9.20 0.88 4.49
N TYR A 133 -9.81 0.53 5.63
CA TYR A 133 -9.27 -0.48 6.54
C TYR A 133 -9.13 -1.85 5.87
N CYS A 134 -10.17 -2.30 5.15
CA CYS A 134 -10.19 -3.63 4.55
C CYS A 134 -9.20 -3.74 3.39
N VAL A 135 -9.07 -2.70 2.55
CA VAL A 135 -8.08 -2.66 1.47
C VAL A 135 -6.68 -2.58 2.05
N GLY A 136 -6.38 -1.57 2.87
CA GLY A 136 -5.05 -1.40 3.45
C GLY A 136 -4.56 -2.61 4.24
N LYS A 137 -5.43 -3.21 5.06
CA LYS A 137 -5.07 -4.42 5.80
C LYS A 137 -4.91 -5.63 4.88
N GLY A 138 -5.82 -5.81 3.93
CA GLY A 138 -5.77 -6.93 2.98
C GLY A 138 -4.50 -6.91 2.15
N ASP A 139 -4.17 -5.75 1.58
CA ASP A 139 -2.98 -5.55 0.75
C ASP A 139 -1.71 -5.64 1.58
N GLY A 140 -1.69 -5.04 2.77
CA GLY A 140 -0.56 -5.14 3.68
C GLY A 140 -0.27 -6.57 4.12
N ILE A 141 -1.29 -7.40 4.35
CA ILE A 141 -1.11 -8.83 4.65
C ILE A 141 -0.62 -9.59 3.42
N PHE A 142 -1.21 -9.33 2.24
CA PHE A 142 -0.81 -9.98 0.99
C PHE A 142 0.66 -9.70 0.64
N LEU A 143 1.11 -8.46 0.85
CA LEU A 143 2.51 -8.06 0.66
C LEU A 143 3.42 -8.46 1.83
N GLY A 144 2.91 -9.13 2.86
CA GLY A 144 3.69 -9.53 4.03
C GLY A 144 4.22 -8.35 4.88
N LEU A 145 3.63 -7.17 4.73
CA LEU A 145 4.00 -5.93 5.42
C LEU A 145 3.32 -5.79 6.78
N LEU A 146 2.11 -6.31 6.91
CA LEU A 146 1.28 -6.23 8.11
C LEU A 146 0.96 -7.61 8.71
N ASN A 147 0.78 -7.65 10.02
CA ASN A 147 0.16 -8.76 10.73
C ASN A 147 -1.36 -8.74 10.55
N LYS A 148 -2.04 -9.83 10.94
CA LYS A 148 -3.50 -9.97 10.80
C LYS A 148 -4.32 -8.92 11.56
N ASP A 149 -3.73 -8.36 12.62
CA ASP A 149 -4.32 -7.30 13.45
C ASP A 149 -4.08 -5.88 12.92
N GLY A 150 -3.26 -5.73 11.87
CA GLY A 150 -2.89 -4.45 11.25
C GLY A 150 -1.60 -3.84 11.79
N THR A 151 -0.93 -4.46 12.76
CA THR A 151 0.40 -4.02 13.19
C THR A 151 1.46 -4.29 12.12
N VAL A 152 2.56 -3.53 12.15
CA VAL A 152 3.69 -3.71 11.23
C VAL A 152 4.35 -5.08 11.46
N LYS A 153 4.44 -5.88 10.40
CA LYS A 153 5.21 -7.12 10.36
C LYS A 153 6.62 -6.86 9.85
N ASP A 154 6.74 -6.11 8.75
CA ASP A 154 8.02 -5.83 8.11
C ASP A 154 8.53 -4.44 8.47
N LYS A 155 9.28 -4.36 9.58
CA LYS A 155 9.83 -3.10 10.08
C LYS A 155 10.82 -2.45 9.11
N GLU A 156 11.62 -3.26 8.42
CA GLU A 156 12.64 -2.78 7.50
C GLU A 156 12.01 -2.11 6.28
N PHE A 157 10.96 -2.71 5.72
CA PHE A 157 10.20 -2.10 4.63
C PHE A 157 9.66 -0.72 5.01
N PHE A 158 9.00 -0.60 6.16
CA PHE A 158 8.44 0.68 6.60
C PHE A 158 9.53 1.72 6.86
N LYS A 159 10.68 1.31 7.42
CA LYS A 159 11.84 2.18 7.59
C LYS A 159 12.33 2.71 6.23
N ASN A 160 12.55 1.84 5.25
CA ASN A 160 12.97 2.23 3.91
C ASN A 160 11.92 3.07 3.17
N TRP A 161 10.64 2.81 3.44
CA TRP A 161 9.54 3.60 2.89
C TRP A 161 9.56 5.03 3.44
N ILE A 162 9.86 5.21 4.72
CA ILE A 162 9.96 6.52 5.38
C ILE A 162 11.22 7.27 4.94
N GLU A 163 12.37 6.61 5.00
CA GLU A 163 13.69 7.23 4.81
C GLU A 163 14.07 7.43 3.34
N ASN A 164 13.30 6.86 2.41
CA ASN A 164 13.57 6.91 0.97
C ASN A 164 14.92 6.29 0.56
N THR A 165 15.44 5.34 1.33
CA THR A 165 16.76 4.70 1.15
C THR A 165 16.86 3.78 -0.06
N SER A 166 15.75 3.47 -0.72
CA SER A 166 15.69 2.66 -1.94
C SER A 166 16.00 3.43 -3.22
N ALA A 167 15.96 4.77 -3.21
CA ALA A 167 16.32 5.58 -4.38
C ALA A 167 17.82 5.49 -4.70
N ASP A 168 18.67 5.36 -3.66
CA ASP A 168 20.13 5.35 -3.82
C ASP A 168 20.70 3.98 -4.27
N SER A 169 19.88 2.93 -4.32
CA SER A 169 20.33 1.56 -4.65
C SER A 169 19.94 1.08 -6.05
N ILE A 170 18.99 1.75 -6.71
CA ILE A 170 18.49 1.32 -8.03
C ILE A 170 19.30 1.89 -9.20
N GLU A 171 20.01 3.02 -9.01
CA GLU A 171 20.98 3.50 -10.02
C GLU A 171 22.08 2.45 -10.31
N ASN A 172 22.35 1.52 -9.38
CA ASN A 172 23.31 0.44 -9.58
C ASN A 172 22.75 -0.82 -10.27
N ILE A 173 21.42 -0.92 -10.46
CA ILE A 173 20.80 -2.09 -11.11
C ILE A 173 20.59 -1.84 -12.62
N TYR A 174 20.43 -0.58 -13.03
CA TYR A 174 20.23 -0.22 -14.44
C TYR A 174 21.52 0.18 -15.18
N LEU A 175 22.68 0.15 -14.51
CA LEU A 175 24.00 0.46 -15.07
C LEU A 175 24.99 -0.73 -15.05
N SER A 176 24.51 -1.95 -14.77
CA SER A 176 25.27 -3.22 -14.86
C SER A 176 24.66 -4.16 -15.87
#